data_AF-A0A7C2QI65-F1
#
_entry.id   AF-A0A7C2QI65-F1
#
_cell.length_a   1.000
_cell.length_b   1.000
_cell.length_c   1.000
_cell.angle_alpha   90.00
_cell.angle_beta   90.00
_cell.angle_gamma   90.00
#
_symmetry.space_group_name_H-M   'P 1'
#
loop_
_entity.id
_entity.type
_entity.pdbx_description
1 polymer ?
#
loop_
_entity_poly.entity_id
_entity_poly.type
_entity_poly.pdbx_seq_one_letter_code
_entity_poly.pdbx_strand_id
1 'polypeptide(L)'
;MRRPSPDISPPDWQPPAQEDGFTLHLRLITPLFGGGYEAREVDPVCIIRPATVRGNLRFWWRALYGGQYASAKDLFQAEAELWGAAALEKKPRYR
;
A
#
# COMPACT_ATOMS: atom_id res chain seq x y z
N MET A 1 16.09 -23.05 34.11
CA MET A 1 14.62 -23.01 34.31
C MET A 1 13.97 -22.81 32.94
N ARG A 2 13.08 -23.72 32.50
CA ARG A 2 12.31 -23.53 31.25
C ARG A 2 11.17 -22.54 31.53
N ARG A 3 11.03 -21.52 30.68
CA ARG A 3 9.84 -20.64 30.69
C ARG A 3 8.62 -21.51 30.36
N PRO A 4 7.55 -21.51 31.18
CA PRO A 4 6.32 -22.21 30.83
C PRO A 4 5.79 -21.63 29.52
N SER A 5 5.44 -22.51 28.58
CA SER A 5 4.83 -22.08 27.32
C SER A 5 3.53 -21.34 27.62
N PRO A 6 3.29 -20.16 27.04
CA PRO A 6 2.02 -19.47 27.22
C PRO A 6 0.87 -20.34 26.70
N ASP A 7 -0.17 -20.50 27.53
CA ASP A 7 -1.41 -21.20 27.21
C ASP A 7 -2.29 -20.31 26.32
N ILE A 8 -1.78 -20.02 25.13
CA ILE A 8 -2.47 -19.21 24.12
C ILE A 8 -2.54 -20.07 22.87
N SER A 9 -3.73 -20.57 22.57
CA SER A 9 -4.01 -21.16 21.26
C SER A 9 -3.89 -20.06 20.21
N PRO A 10 -3.12 -20.24 19.13
CA PRO A 10 -3.13 -19.29 18.03
C PRO A 10 -4.57 -19.18 17.50
N PRO A 11 -5.07 -17.97 17.20
CA PRO A 11 -6.38 -17.82 16.61
C PRO A 11 -6.44 -18.53 15.26
N ASP A 12 -7.60 -19.10 14.93
CA ASP A 12 -7.85 -19.63 13.61
C ASP A 12 -7.73 -18.51 12.57
N TRP A 13 -6.97 -18.78 11.51
CA TRP A 13 -6.87 -17.83 10.41
C TRP A 13 -8.23 -17.72 9.72
N GLN A 14 -8.74 -16.49 9.65
CA GLN A 14 -9.93 -16.17 8.88
C GLN A 14 -9.53 -15.36 7.65
N PRO A 15 -10.05 -15.69 6.45
CA PRO A 15 -9.84 -14.83 5.30
C PRO A 15 -10.42 -13.44 5.59
N PRO A 16 -9.76 -12.36 5.15
CA PRO A 16 -10.35 -11.03 5.26
C PRO A 16 -11.70 -11.01 4.51
N ALA A 17 -12.68 -10.29 5.06
CA ALA A 17 -13.93 -10.03 4.35
C ALA A 17 -13.62 -9.48 2.96
N GLN A 18 -14.29 -10.00 1.94
CA GLN A 18 -14.08 -9.59 0.57
C GLN A 18 -14.50 -8.11 0.45
N GLU A 19 -13.52 -7.21 0.32
CA GLU A 19 -13.80 -5.79 0.17
C GLU A 19 -14.32 -5.48 -1.24
N ASP A 20 -15.26 -4.54 -1.35
CA ASP A 20 -15.75 -4.03 -2.62
C ASP A 20 -14.57 -3.47 -3.44
N GLY A 21 -14.29 -4.09 -4.58
CA GLY A 21 -13.13 -3.75 -5.40
C GLY A 21 -13.30 -4.14 -6.86
N PHE A 22 -12.33 -3.77 -7.68
CA PHE A 22 -12.29 -4.14 -9.09
C PHE A 22 -10.91 -4.70 -9.45
N THR A 23 -10.87 -5.56 -10.46
CA THR A 23 -9.64 -6.17 -10.97
C THR A 23 -9.32 -5.61 -12.35
N LEU A 24 -8.05 -5.23 -12.55
CA LEU A 24 -7.55 -4.76 -13.85
C LEU A 24 -6.46 -5.70 -14.37
N HIS A 25 -6.51 -5.99 -15.68
CA HIS A 25 -5.45 -6.69 -16.39
C HIS A 25 -4.63 -5.68 -17.17
N LEU A 26 -3.37 -5.49 -16.78
CA LEU A 26 -2.46 -4.52 -17.39
C LEU A 26 -1.30 -5.23 -18.08
N ARG A 27 -0.79 -4.63 -19.16
CA ARG A 27 0.39 -5.09 -19.87
C ARG A 27 1.33 -3.92 -20.10
N LEU A 28 2.62 -4.17 -19.94
CA LEU A 28 3.67 -3.22 -20.28
C LEU A 28 3.83 -3.13 -21.80
N ILE A 29 3.87 -1.92 -22.33
CA ILE A 29 4.17 -1.67 -23.74
C ILE A 29 5.69 -1.63 -23.95
N THR A 30 6.41 -1.07 -22.98
CA THR A 30 7.88 -0.99 -22.95
C THR A 30 8.44 -1.89 -21.85
N PRO A 31 9.70 -2.39 -21.97
CA PRO A 31 10.35 -3.09 -20.87
C PRO A 31 10.30 -2.27 -19.57
N LEU A 32 10.02 -2.94 -18.45
CA LEU A 32 10.10 -2.33 -17.14
C LEU A 32 11.55 -2.23 -16.72
N PHE A 33 12.00 -1.03 -16.39
CA PHE A 33 13.31 -0.80 -15.80
C PHE A 33 13.19 -0.73 -14.28
N GLY A 34 13.90 -1.62 -13.57
CA GLY A 34 13.90 -1.70 -12.11
C GLY A 34 13.03 -2.82 -11.56
N GLY A 35 12.67 -2.72 -10.28
CA GLY A 35 11.92 -3.74 -9.54
C GLY A 35 12.78 -4.49 -8.50
N GLY A 36 14.10 -4.49 -8.63
CA GLY A 36 15.04 -5.06 -7.66
C GLY A 36 15.53 -4.10 -6.58
N TYR A 37 16.28 -4.66 -5.63
CA TYR A 37 17.06 -3.89 -4.65
C TYR A 37 18.36 -3.35 -5.27
N GLU A 38 18.84 -3.98 -6.36
CA GLU A 38 19.98 -3.51 -7.14
C GLU A 38 19.52 -2.62 -8.29
N ALA A 39 20.18 -1.47 -8.43
CA ALA A 39 19.87 -0.54 -9.49
C ALA A 39 20.23 -1.15 -10.85
N ARG A 40 19.35 -1.00 -11.84
CA ARG A 40 19.49 -1.52 -13.21
C ARG A 40 19.44 -3.05 -13.35
N GLU A 41 19.15 -3.77 -12.28
CA GLU A 41 18.86 -5.20 -12.33
C GLU A 41 17.36 -5.46 -12.13
N VAL A 42 16.86 -6.47 -12.83
CA VAL A 42 15.47 -6.93 -12.68
C VAL A 42 15.44 -8.02 -11.63
N ASP A 43 14.59 -7.87 -10.62
CA ASP A 43 14.30 -8.94 -9.67
C ASP A 43 13.45 -10.02 -10.38
N PRO A 44 13.99 -11.24 -10.58
CA PRO A 44 13.29 -12.29 -11.31
C PRO A 44 12.11 -12.87 -10.50
N VAL A 45 12.08 -12.65 -9.18
CA VAL A 45 11.02 -13.15 -8.28
C VAL A 45 9.89 -12.14 -8.19
N CYS A 46 10.21 -10.85 -8.02
CA CYS A 46 9.21 -9.79 -7.85
C CYS A 46 9.43 -8.64 -8.84
N ILE A 47 9.20 -8.93 -10.12
CA ILE A 47 9.36 -7.98 -11.24
C ILE A 47 8.53 -6.71 -11.01
N ILE A 48 7.27 -6.87 -10.55
CA ILE A 48 6.37 -5.75 -10.23
C ILE A 48 6.02 -5.81 -8.74
N ARG A 49 6.55 -4.88 -7.95
CA ARG A 49 6.24 -4.80 -6.52
C ARG A 49 4.87 -4.13 -6.30
N PRO A 50 3.97 -4.70 -5.49
CA PRO A 50 2.70 -4.07 -5.18
C PRO A 50 2.83 -2.65 -4.61
N ALA A 51 3.90 -2.40 -3.85
CA ALA A 51 4.19 -1.08 -3.30
C ALA A 51 4.46 -0.01 -4.38
N THR A 52 5.06 -0.37 -5.51
CA THR A 52 5.32 0.60 -6.59
C THR A 52 4.05 0.94 -7.36
N VAL A 53 3.14 -0.02 -7.52
CA VAL A 53 1.81 0.24 -8.09
C VAL A 53 1.04 1.21 -7.20
N ARG A 54 1.01 0.96 -5.87
CA ARG A 54 0.39 1.88 -4.91
C ARG A 54 1.01 3.27 -4.94
N GLY A 55 2.34 3.36 -5.04
CA GLY A 55 3.06 4.63 -5.17
C GLY A 55 2.68 5.42 -6.43
N ASN A 56 2.58 4.75 -7.59
CA ASN A 56 2.15 5.36 -8.84
C ASN A 56 0.69 5.85 -8.78
N LEU A 57 -0.22 5.05 -8.23
CA LEU A 57 -1.61 5.46 -8.06
C LEU A 57 -1.73 6.70 -7.15
N ARG A 58 -0.99 6.71 -6.04
CA ARG A 58 -0.93 7.85 -5.12
C ARG A 58 -0.34 9.10 -5.80
N PHE A 59 0.69 8.95 -6.63
CA PHE A 59 1.24 10.05 -7.45
C PHE A 59 0.19 10.61 -8.43
N TRP A 60 -0.46 9.75 -9.22
CA TRP A 60 -1.46 10.18 -10.19
C TRP A 60 -2.68 10.81 -9.52
N TRP A 61 -3.08 10.30 -8.35
CA TRP A 61 -4.11 10.94 -7.56
C TRP A 61 -3.72 12.38 -7.19
N ARG A 62 -2.49 12.63 -6.70
CA ARG A 62 -2.05 14.02 -6.44
C ARG A 62 -2.02 14.88 -7.71
N ALA A 63 -1.60 14.31 -8.84
CA ALA A 63 -1.53 15.05 -10.10
C ALA A 63 -2.93 15.46 -10.63
N LEU A 64 -3.93 14.59 -10.44
CA LEU A 64 -5.31 14.83 -10.90
C LEU A 64 -6.10 15.71 -9.93
N TYR A 65 -5.96 15.48 -8.63
CA TYR A 65 -6.78 16.13 -7.60
C TYR A 65 -6.07 17.29 -6.90
N GLY A 66 -4.75 17.47 -7.11
CA GLY A 66 -3.95 18.48 -6.41
C GLY A 66 -4.47 19.91 -6.55
N GLY A 67 -5.01 20.27 -7.73
CA GLY A 67 -5.59 21.58 -7.97
C GLY A 67 -6.92 21.86 -7.25
N GLN A 68 -7.51 20.85 -6.62
CA GLN A 68 -8.76 20.98 -5.85
C GLN A 68 -8.52 21.38 -4.40
N TYR A 69 -7.26 21.40 -3.95
CA TYR A 69 -6.89 21.73 -2.58
C TYR A 69 -6.25 23.11 -2.50
N ALA A 70 -6.60 23.86 -1.44
CA ALA A 70 -6.14 25.23 -1.26
C ALA A 70 -4.65 25.32 -0.90
N SER A 71 -4.08 24.26 -0.33
CA SER A 71 -2.67 24.21 0.06
C SER A 71 -2.08 22.80 -0.03
N ALA A 72 -0.75 22.73 -0.06
CA ALA A 72 -0.02 21.45 0.00
C ALA A 72 -0.30 20.66 1.29
N LYS A 73 -0.62 21.36 2.39
CA LYS A 73 -0.97 20.73 3.67
C LYS A 73 -2.33 20.03 3.58
N ASP A 74 -3.32 20.67 2.96
CA ASP A 74 -4.65 20.10 2.80
C ASP A 74 -4.62 18.87 1.87
N LEU A 75 -3.83 18.95 0.80
CA LEU A 75 -3.58 17.82 -0.10
C LEU A 75 -2.94 16.64 0.66
N PHE A 76 -1.92 16.90 1.47
CA PHE A 76 -1.26 15.85 2.25
C PHE A 76 -2.22 15.18 3.23
N GLN A 77 -3.08 15.95 3.90
CA GLN A 77 -4.06 15.42 4.83
C GLN A 77 -5.06 14.49 4.14
N ALA A 78 -5.65 14.93 3.02
CA ALA A 78 -6.59 14.12 2.24
C ALA A 78 -5.91 12.87 1.65
N GLU A 79 -4.67 13.00 1.18
CA GLU A 79 -3.88 11.88 0.71
C GLU A 79 -3.62 10.86 1.83
N ALA A 80 -3.30 11.33 3.03
CA ALA A 80 -3.03 10.48 4.17
C ALA A 80 -4.28 9.77 4.71
N GLU A 81 -5.46 10.39 4.59
CA GLU A 81 -6.75 9.76 4.90
C GLU A 81 -7.11 8.64 3.93
N LEU A 82 -6.89 8.86 2.63
CA LEU A 82 -7.19 7.88 1.58
C LEU A 82 -6.17 6.74 1.53
N TRP A 83 -4.88 7.07 1.60
CA TRP A 83 -3.78 6.12 1.37
C TRP A 83 -3.07 5.67 2.64
N GLY A 84 -3.37 6.26 3.80
CA GLY A 84 -2.62 6.07 5.04
C GLY A 84 -1.31 6.88 5.07
N ALA A 85 -0.85 7.19 6.28
CA ALA A 85 0.48 7.75 6.54
C ALA A 85 1.02 7.23 7.88
N ALA A 86 2.34 7.10 7.99
CA ALA A 86 3.01 6.56 9.17
C ALA A 86 2.84 7.42 10.43
N ALA A 87 2.60 8.74 10.26
CA ALA A 87 2.54 9.72 11.33
C ALA A 87 1.11 10.08 11.78
N LEU A 88 0.07 9.45 11.21
CA LEU A 88 -1.29 9.70 11.65
C LEU A 88 -1.64 8.80 12.84
N GLU A 89 -2.22 9.39 13.89
CA GLU A 89 -2.83 8.62 14.96
C GLU A 89 -3.86 7.64 14.36
N LYS A 90 -3.73 6.36 14.71
CA LYS A 90 -4.72 5.34 14.33
C LYS A 90 -6.04 5.68 15.01
N LYS A 91 -6.97 6.30 14.28
CA LYS A 91 -8.37 6.29 14.70
C LYS A 91 -8.84 4.83 14.73
N PRO A 92 -9.39 4.33 15.85
CA PRO A 92 -9.93 2.98 15.88
C PRO A 92 -11.04 2.90 14.83
N ARG A 93 -10.92 1.97 13.87
CA ARG A 93 -12.04 1.59 13.01
C ARG A 93 -13.03 0.82 13.89
N TYR A 94 -13.96 1.54 14.51
CA TYR A 94 -15.19 0.92 14.98
C TYR A 94 -16.07 0.76 13.73
N ARG A 95 -16.20 -0.47 13.25
CA ARG A 95 -17.26 -0.86 12.33
C ARG A 95 -17.76 -2.24 12.73
#